data_AF-A0A519MI52-F1
#
_entry.id   AF-A0A519MI52-F1
#
_cell.length_a   1.000
_cell.length_b   1.000
_cell.length_c   1.000
_cell.angle_alpha   90.00
_cell.angle_beta   90.00
_cell.angle_gamma   90.00
#
_symmetry.space_group_name_H-M   'P 1'
#
loop_
_entity.id
_entity.type
_entity.pdbx_description
1 polymer ?
#
loop_
_entity_poly.entity_id
_entity_poly.type
_entity_poly.pdbx_seq_one_letter_code
_entity_poly.pdbx_strand_id
1 'polypeptide(L)'
;MTPAYLTRLRAEWAPSIPRELLAGAVATFALIPEVIAFSFVAGVDPSVGLFASFVISLVIAFVGGRPAMVSAAAGSVALVAAPLVQSHGLGYLLAAGLLAGLVQLVFGLLKLGVLMRFVSSSVRTGFVNALAVLIFAAQLPHLQGQGVATWAMLALGLAIIYGLPWLGAVLRLPALSAVPSPLICVV
;
A
#
# COMPACT_ATOMS: atom_id res chain seq x y z
N MET A 1 18.58 -13.72 29.66
CA MET A 1 17.75 -12.73 28.94
C MET A 1 17.73 -11.46 29.76
N THR A 2 18.06 -10.30 29.17
CA THR A 2 18.12 -9.04 29.92
C THR A 2 16.71 -8.53 30.26
N PRO A 3 16.50 -7.83 31.40
CA PRO A 3 15.19 -7.25 31.76
C PRO A 3 14.60 -6.36 30.65
N ALA A 4 15.46 -5.63 29.94
CA ALA A 4 15.09 -4.78 28.80
C ALA A 4 14.46 -5.56 27.63
N TYR A 5 14.87 -6.81 27.41
CA TYR A 5 14.31 -7.67 26.35
C TYR A 5 12.88 -8.11 26.68
N LEU A 6 12.60 -8.45 27.95
CA LEU A 6 11.26 -8.83 28.41
C LEU A 6 10.30 -7.64 28.41
N THR A 7 10.76 -6.45 28.80
CA THR A 7 9.97 -5.21 28.72
C THR A 7 9.66 -4.85 27.27
N ARG A 8 10.62 -5.02 26.36
CA ARG A 8 10.43 -4.80 24.93
C ARG A 8 9.43 -5.78 24.32
N LEU A 9 9.55 -7.07 24.62
CA LEU A 9 8.58 -8.08 24.19
C LEU A 9 7.18 -7.80 24.75
N ARG A 10 7.06 -7.40 26.01
CA ARG A 10 5.77 -7.02 26.60
C ARG A 10 5.17 -5.78 25.93
N ALA A 11 5.99 -4.81 25.54
CA ALA A 11 5.53 -3.64 24.80
C ALA A 11 5.20 -3.94 23.32
N GLU A 12 5.89 -4.90 22.69
CA GLU A 12 5.65 -5.32 21.31
C GLU A 12 4.43 -6.26 21.17
N TRP A 13 4.17 -7.13 22.15
CA TRP A 13 3.11 -8.15 22.11
C TRP A 13 1.88 -7.82 22.97
N ALA A 14 2.00 -6.89 23.92
CA ALA A 14 0.86 -6.34 24.67
C ALA A 14 0.80 -4.79 24.63
N PRO A 15 1.01 -4.12 23.47
CA PRO A 15 0.50 -2.77 23.29
C PRO A 15 -1.02 -2.86 23.34
N SER A 16 -1.70 -1.80 23.75
CA SER A 16 -3.14 -1.84 24.03
C SER A 16 -3.94 -2.55 22.93
N ILE A 17 -4.46 -3.75 23.24
CA ILE A 17 -5.25 -4.59 22.30
C ILE A 17 -6.30 -3.79 21.52
N PRO A 18 -7.13 -2.93 22.16
CA PRO A 18 -8.11 -2.16 21.40
C PRO A 18 -7.46 -1.17 20.41
N ARG A 19 -6.30 -0.61 20.72
CA ARG A 19 -5.58 0.29 19.80
C ARG A 19 -5.05 -0.48 18.60
N GLU A 20 -4.42 -1.63 18.79
CA GLU A 20 -3.88 -2.43 17.70
C GLU A 20 -4.99 -2.98 16.79
N LEU A 21 -6.11 -3.44 17.37
CA LEU A 21 -7.27 -3.88 16.60
C LEU A 21 -7.87 -2.74 15.78
N LEU A 22 -8.03 -1.55 16.38
CA LEU A 22 -8.53 -0.37 15.67
C LEU A 22 -7.55 0.07 14.58
N ALA A 23 -6.25 0.11 14.86
CA ALA A 23 -5.24 0.48 13.87
C ALA A 23 -5.20 -0.49 12.69
N GLY A 24 -5.25 -1.81 12.96
CA GLY A 24 -5.32 -2.85 11.94
C GLY A 24 -6.61 -2.77 11.12
N ALA A 25 -7.76 -2.52 11.75
CA ALA A 25 -9.03 -2.34 11.05
C ALA A 25 -9.00 -1.12 10.13
N VAL A 26 -8.56 0.04 10.63
CA VAL A 26 -8.43 1.28 9.84
C VAL A 26 -7.46 1.09 8.66
N ALA A 27 -6.31 0.46 8.90
CA ALA A 27 -5.35 0.17 7.84
C ALA A 27 -5.94 -0.76 6.77
N THR A 28 -6.68 -1.79 7.18
CA THR A 28 -7.33 -2.74 6.26
C THR A 28 -8.36 -2.03 5.38
N PHE A 29 -9.24 -1.21 5.97
CA PHE A 29 -10.21 -0.43 5.20
C PHE A 29 -9.55 0.57 4.25
N ALA A 30 -8.42 1.16 4.63
CA ALA A 30 -7.63 2.01 3.76
C ALA A 30 -7.00 1.26 2.57
N LEU A 31 -6.58 0.02 2.79
CA LEU A 31 -5.88 -0.79 1.78
C LEU A 31 -6.82 -1.43 0.75
N ILE A 32 -8.08 -1.73 1.09
CA ILE A 32 -9.00 -2.42 0.17
C ILE A 32 -9.12 -1.69 -1.17
N PRO A 33 -9.44 -0.38 -1.22
CA PRO A 33 -9.57 0.34 -2.50
C PRO A 33 -8.23 0.44 -3.25
N GLU A 34 -7.14 0.61 -2.52
CA GLU A 34 -5.78 0.72 -3.08
C GLU A 34 -5.38 -0.58 -3.80
N VAL A 35 -5.59 -1.73 -3.16
CA VAL A 35 -5.29 -3.05 -3.73
C VAL A 35 -6.17 -3.36 -4.94
N ILE A 36 -7.45 -2.98 -4.90
CA ILE A 36 -8.35 -3.12 -6.05
C ILE A 36 -7.85 -2.29 -7.24
N ALA A 37 -7.51 -1.02 -7.00
CA ALA A 37 -6.98 -0.13 -8.03
C ALA A 37 -5.68 -0.66 -8.65
N PHE A 38 -4.75 -1.15 -7.83
CA PHE A 38 -3.50 -1.74 -8.33
C PHE A 38 -3.69 -3.06 -9.08
N SER A 39 -4.71 -3.84 -8.74
CA SER A 39 -5.06 -5.05 -9.50
C SER A 39 -5.50 -4.69 -10.92
N PHE A 40 -6.28 -3.64 -11.10
CA PHE A 40 -6.65 -3.13 -12.42
C PHE A 40 -5.43 -2.62 -13.20
N VAL A 41 -4.52 -1.90 -12.55
CA VAL A 41 -3.26 -1.44 -13.17
C VAL A 41 -2.40 -2.63 -13.63
N ALA A 42 -2.35 -3.70 -12.84
CA ALA A 42 -1.65 -4.93 -13.19
C ALA A 42 -2.38 -5.81 -14.22
N GLY A 43 -3.63 -5.49 -14.58
CA GLY A 43 -4.44 -6.27 -15.50
C GLY A 43 -4.88 -7.62 -14.92
N VAL A 44 -5.05 -7.73 -13.59
CA VAL A 44 -5.50 -8.94 -12.90
C VAL A 44 -6.82 -8.69 -12.16
N ASP A 45 -7.54 -9.78 -11.88
CA ASP A 45 -8.77 -9.70 -11.09
C ASP A 45 -8.48 -9.18 -9.66
N PRO A 46 -9.29 -8.25 -9.11
CA PRO A 46 -9.10 -7.72 -7.77
C PRO A 46 -9.05 -8.78 -6.66
N SER A 47 -9.72 -9.92 -6.83
CA SER A 47 -9.65 -11.03 -5.88
C SER A 47 -8.22 -11.54 -5.68
N VAL A 48 -7.38 -11.52 -6.73
CA VAL A 48 -5.98 -11.93 -6.66
C VAL A 48 -5.19 -10.99 -5.75
N GLY A 49 -5.34 -9.68 -5.95
CA GLY A 49 -4.65 -8.67 -5.14
C GLY A 49 -5.09 -8.69 -3.67
N LEU A 50 -6.40 -8.83 -3.43
CA LEU A 50 -6.96 -8.90 -2.07
C LEU A 50 -6.50 -10.16 -1.34
N PHE A 51 -6.54 -11.31 -2.01
CA PHE A 51 -6.04 -12.57 -1.45
C PHE A 51 -4.54 -12.51 -1.18
N ALA A 52 -3.75 -11.98 -2.10
CA ALA A 52 -2.32 -11.78 -1.91
C ALA A 52 -2.04 -10.88 -0.69
N SER A 53 -2.76 -9.78 -0.54
CA SER A 53 -2.61 -8.84 0.57
C SER A 53 -2.97 -9.46 1.93
N PHE A 54 -4.03 -10.28 1.95
CA PHE A 54 -4.41 -11.06 3.13
C PHE A 54 -3.30 -12.05 3.54
N VAL A 55 -2.80 -12.85 2.58
CA VAL A 55 -1.74 -13.83 2.84
C VAL A 55 -0.44 -13.15 3.29
N ILE A 56 -0.02 -12.06 2.62
CA ILE A 56 1.17 -11.28 3.00
C ILE A 56 1.02 -10.72 4.42
N SER A 57 -0.13 -10.12 4.73
CA SER A 57 -0.39 -9.54 6.06
C SER A 57 -0.34 -10.61 7.15
N LEU A 58 -0.93 -11.78 6.90
CA LEU A 58 -0.91 -12.90 7.83
C LEU A 58 0.52 -13.40 8.07
N VAL A 59 1.30 -13.62 7.02
CA VAL A 59 2.68 -14.12 7.14
C VAL A 59 3.58 -13.10 7.84
N ILE A 60 3.49 -11.82 7.48
CA ILE A 60 4.31 -10.75 8.06
C ILE A 60 3.91 -10.45 9.51
N ALA A 61 2.66 -10.68 9.92
CA ALA A 61 2.27 -10.57 11.33
C ALA A 61 3.07 -11.52 12.24
N PHE A 62 3.51 -12.69 11.73
CA PHE A 62 4.32 -13.65 12.50
C PHE A 62 5.83 -13.51 12.26
N VAL A 63 6.24 -13.28 11.00
CA VAL A 63 7.66 -13.36 10.58
C VAL A 63 8.29 -11.98 10.35
N GLY A 64 7.49 -10.91 10.39
CA GLY A 64 7.94 -9.54 10.13
C GLY A 64 8.96 -9.03 11.14
N GLY A 65 10.01 -8.36 10.64
CA GLY A 65 11.08 -7.80 11.49
C GLY A 65 10.76 -6.45 12.13
N ARG A 66 9.68 -5.78 11.72
CA ARG A 66 9.30 -4.45 12.21
C ARG A 66 7.81 -4.40 12.57
N PRO A 67 7.46 -4.45 13.87
CA PRO A 67 6.08 -4.34 14.34
C PRO A 67 5.40 -3.05 13.83
N ALA A 68 4.08 -3.12 13.68
CA ALA A 68 3.21 -2.05 13.16
C ALA A 68 3.44 -1.62 11.70
N MET A 69 4.29 -2.33 10.94
CA MET A 69 4.42 -2.13 9.49
C MET A 69 3.43 -3.02 8.74
N VAL A 70 2.48 -2.40 8.04
CA VAL A 70 1.52 -3.13 7.19
C VAL A 70 2.18 -3.47 5.85
N SER A 71 2.02 -4.72 5.40
CA SER A 71 2.53 -5.21 4.12
C SER A 71 1.39 -5.78 3.29
N ALA A 72 1.24 -5.30 2.06
CA ALA A 72 0.16 -5.68 1.15
C ALA A 72 0.63 -5.53 -0.31
N ALA A 73 -0.25 -5.78 -1.28
CA ALA A 73 0.03 -5.52 -2.68
C ALA A 73 0.26 -4.01 -2.91
N ALA A 74 1.45 -3.65 -3.37
CA ALA A 74 1.84 -2.26 -3.61
C ALA A 74 1.88 -1.92 -5.10
N GLY A 75 1.57 -0.67 -5.44
CA GLY A 75 1.58 -0.18 -6.82
C GLY A 75 2.94 -0.30 -7.51
N SER A 76 4.03 -0.22 -6.74
CA SER A 76 5.40 -0.45 -7.22
C SER A 76 5.59 -1.84 -7.83
N VAL A 77 4.97 -2.87 -7.25
CA VAL A 77 5.04 -4.25 -7.74
C VAL A 77 4.04 -4.43 -8.87
N ALA A 78 2.82 -3.89 -8.74
CA ALA A 78 1.78 -3.98 -9.76
C ALA A 78 2.22 -3.41 -11.12
N LEU A 79 2.88 -2.24 -11.13
CA LEU A 79 3.37 -1.61 -12.36
C LEU A 79 4.48 -2.42 -13.05
N VAL A 80 5.34 -3.08 -12.28
CA VAL A 80 6.40 -3.95 -12.82
C VAL A 80 5.83 -5.29 -13.28
N ALA A 81 4.77 -5.77 -12.63
CA ALA A 81 4.08 -7.00 -12.97
C ALA A 81 3.16 -6.87 -14.19
N ALA A 82 2.61 -5.68 -14.46
CA ALA A 82 1.63 -5.47 -15.53
C ALA A 82 2.11 -5.97 -16.91
N PRO A 83 3.35 -5.67 -17.36
CA PRO A 83 3.84 -6.18 -18.65
C PRO A 83 3.98 -7.71 -18.67
N LEU A 84 4.33 -8.34 -17.55
CA LEU A 84 4.43 -9.79 -17.44
C LEU A 84 3.05 -10.45 -17.58
N VAL A 85 2.04 -9.91 -16.91
CA VAL A 85 0.66 -10.39 -17.01
C VAL A 85 0.13 -10.22 -18.43
N GLN A 86 0.37 -9.07 -19.06
CA GLN A 86 -0.07 -8.81 -20.43
C GLN A 86 0.56 -9.75 -21.46
N SER A 87 1.81 -10.18 -21.24
CA SER A 87 2.55 -11.02 -22.18
C SER A 87 2.44 -12.53 -21.92
N HIS A 88 2.31 -12.95 -20.65
CA HIS A 88 2.39 -14.35 -20.24
C HIS A 88 1.23 -14.81 -19.34
N GLY A 89 0.36 -13.90 -18.92
CA GLY A 89 -0.82 -14.19 -18.11
C GLY A 89 -0.54 -14.37 -16.60
N LEU A 90 -1.63 -14.64 -15.86
CA LEU A 90 -1.62 -14.73 -14.39
C LEU A 90 -0.71 -15.84 -13.85
N GLY A 91 -0.60 -16.98 -14.55
CA GLY A 91 0.22 -18.10 -14.10
C GLY A 91 1.71 -17.71 -13.95
N TYR A 92 2.22 -16.89 -14.86
CA TYR A 92 3.60 -16.39 -14.79
C TYR A 92 3.77 -15.36 -13.68
N LEU A 93 2.75 -14.55 -13.38
CA LEU A 93 2.79 -13.65 -12.23
C LEU A 93 2.94 -14.43 -10.92
N LEU A 94 2.19 -15.52 -10.75
CA LEU A 94 2.28 -16.37 -9.57
C LEU A 94 3.65 -17.04 -9.45
N ALA A 95 4.18 -17.56 -10.56
CA ALA A 95 5.52 -18.15 -10.62
C ALA A 95 6.61 -17.12 -10.28
N ALA A 96 6.51 -15.90 -10.83
CA ALA A 96 7.43 -14.81 -10.54
C ALA A 96 7.32 -14.36 -9.07
N GLY A 97 6.13 -14.36 -8.49
CA GLY A 97 5.91 -14.07 -7.07
C GLY A 97 6.58 -15.08 -6.14
N LEU A 98 6.45 -16.38 -6.44
CA LEU A 98 7.16 -17.44 -5.70
C LEU A 98 8.68 -17.31 -5.84
N LEU A 99 9.18 -17.03 -7.04
CA LEU A 99 10.60 -16.81 -7.29
C LEU A 99 11.10 -15.58 -6.53
N ALA A 100 10.36 -14.47 -6.54
CA ALA A 100 10.70 -13.26 -5.81
C ALA A 100 10.76 -13.53 -4.30
N GLY A 101 9.80 -14.28 -3.75
CA GLY A 101 9.82 -14.70 -2.34
C GLY A 101 11.04 -15.55 -2.00
N LEU A 102 11.40 -16.51 -2.86
CA LEU A 102 12.61 -17.32 -2.69
C LEU A 102 13.88 -16.46 -2.70
N VAL A 103 13.99 -15.51 -3.64
CA VAL A 103 15.11 -14.56 -3.70
C VAL A 103 15.17 -13.71 -2.44
N GLN A 104 14.03 -13.22 -1.94
CA GLN A 104 13.95 -12.46 -0.68
C GLN A 104 14.43 -13.28 0.53
N LEU A 105 14.05 -14.56 0.62
CA LEU A 105 14.53 -15.46 1.66
C LEU A 105 16.06 -15.65 1.60
N VAL A 106 16.61 -15.88 0.41
CA VAL A 106 18.07 -15.98 0.20
C VAL A 106 18.77 -14.69 0.62
N PHE A 107 18.25 -13.53 0.22
CA PHE A 107 18.79 -12.22 0.62
C PHE A 107 18.76 -12.02 2.14
N GLY A 108 17.68 -12.45 2.80
CA GLY A 108 17.54 -12.42 4.25
C GLY A 108 18.56 -13.32 4.96
N LEU A 109 18.71 -14.57 4.51
CA LEU A 109 19.66 -15.55 5.06
C LEU A 109 21.11 -15.08 4.92
N LEU A 110 21.45 -14.51 3.77
CA LEU A 110 22.78 -13.95 3.49
C LEU A 110 23.01 -12.55 4.11
N LYS A 111 22.00 -12.00 4.83
CA LYS A 111 22.03 -10.65 5.44
C LYS A 111 22.38 -9.54 4.44
N LEU A 112 21.95 -9.69 3.18
CA LEU A 112 22.23 -8.76 2.09
C LEU A 112 21.39 -7.48 2.18
N GLY A 113 20.54 -7.31 3.19
CA GLY A 113 19.81 -6.06 3.41
C GLY A 113 20.73 -4.84 3.54
N VAL A 114 21.99 -5.06 3.96
CA VAL A 114 22.99 -4.01 4.04
C VAL A 114 23.35 -3.41 2.67
N LEU A 115 23.13 -4.14 1.57
CA LEU A 115 23.41 -3.66 0.21
C LEU A 115 22.46 -2.53 -0.20
N MET A 116 21.28 -2.42 0.41
CA MET A 116 20.31 -1.36 0.11
C MET A 116 20.88 0.05 0.34
N ARG A 117 21.92 0.20 1.17
CA ARG A 117 22.62 1.48 1.37
C ARG A 117 23.40 1.95 0.14
N PHE A 118 23.76 1.04 -0.77
CA PHE A 118 24.48 1.37 -2.00
C PHE A 118 23.54 1.80 -3.14
N VAL A 119 22.23 1.63 -2.98
CA VAL A 119 21.25 2.19 -3.92
C VAL A 119 21.31 3.71 -3.79
N SER A 120 21.63 4.40 -4.89
CA SER A 120 21.76 5.85 -4.87
C SER A 120 20.41 6.53 -4.57
N SER A 121 20.46 7.71 -3.95
CA SER A 121 19.27 8.54 -3.74
C SER A 121 18.60 8.89 -5.07
N SER A 122 19.38 9.18 -6.10
CA SER A 122 18.89 9.48 -7.45
C SER A 122 18.04 8.35 -8.04
N VAL A 123 18.45 7.09 -7.87
CA VAL A 123 17.65 5.92 -8.34
C VAL A 123 16.35 5.80 -7.57
N ARG A 124 16.37 5.96 -6.23
CA ARG A 124 15.14 5.91 -5.43
C ARG A 124 14.17 7.02 -5.79
N THR A 125 14.65 8.26 -5.90
CA THR A 125 13.82 9.41 -6.28
C THR A 125 13.30 9.26 -7.70
N GLY A 126 14.13 8.83 -8.65
CA GLY A 126 13.71 8.55 -10.02
C GLY A 126 12.61 7.49 -10.09
N PHE A 127 12.77 6.39 -9.35
CA PHE A 127 11.77 5.33 -9.26
C PHE A 127 10.44 5.84 -8.70
N VAL A 128 10.46 6.58 -7.59
CA VAL A 128 9.24 7.13 -6.96
C VAL A 128 8.54 8.13 -7.89
N ASN A 129 9.30 9.01 -8.56
CA ASN A 129 8.74 9.97 -9.51
C ASN A 129 8.11 9.27 -10.73
N ALA A 130 8.81 8.28 -11.30
CA ALA A 130 8.29 7.49 -12.41
C ALA A 130 7.02 6.74 -12.00
N LEU A 131 7.00 6.14 -10.81
CA LEU A 131 5.83 5.47 -10.26
C LEU A 131 4.65 6.44 -10.13
N ALA A 132 4.86 7.64 -9.59
CA ALA A 132 3.81 8.65 -9.46
C ALA A 132 3.22 9.05 -10.81
N VAL A 133 4.08 9.31 -11.80
CA VAL A 133 3.67 9.64 -13.18
C VAL A 133 2.92 8.48 -13.82
N LEU A 134 3.38 7.24 -13.63
CA LEU A 134 2.71 6.04 -14.17
C LEU A 134 1.34 5.81 -13.54
N ILE A 135 1.20 5.97 -12.23
CA ILE A 135 -0.10 5.87 -11.54
C ILE A 135 -1.06 6.92 -12.09
N PHE A 136 -0.60 8.17 -12.23
CA PHE A 136 -1.40 9.26 -12.77
C PHE A 136 -1.81 8.98 -14.23
N ALA A 137 -0.87 8.56 -15.07
CA ALA A 137 -1.11 8.20 -16.46
C ALA A 137 -2.11 7.04 -16.58
N ALA A 138 -2.07 6.05 -15.69
CA ALA A 138 -3.03 4.95 -15.65
C ALA A 138 -4.48 5.40 -15.35
N GLN A 139 -4.67 6.59 -14.76
CA GLN A 139 -6.01 7.14 -14.54
C GLN A 139 -6.58 7.86 -15.78
N LEU A 140 -5.74 8.35 -16.70
CA LEU A 140 -6.20 9.14 -17.85
C LEU A 140 -7.23 8.43 -18.74
N PRO A 141 -7.09 7.12 -19.07
CA PRO A 141 -8.10 6.40 -19.84
C PRO A 141 -9.49 6.37 -19.19
N HIS A 142 -9.55 6.47 -17.86
CA HIS A 142 -10.80 6.48 -17.11
C HIS A 142 -11.53 7.84 -17.15
N LEU A 143 -10.87 8.90 -17.64
CA LEU A 143 -11.44 10.25 -17.77
C LEU A 143 -11.79 10.60 -19.22
N GLN A 144 -11.11 9.99 -20.20
CA GLN A 144 -11.31 10.28 -21.62
C GLN A 144 -12.68 9.79 -22.11
N GLY A 145 -13.40 10.64 -22.84
CA GLY A 145 -14.70 10.31 -23.41
C GLY A 145 -15.85 10.18 -22.40
N GLN A 146 -15.60 10.51 -21.13
CA GLN A 146 -16.61 10.42 -20.07
C GLN A 146 -17.44 11.70 -19.93
N GLY A 147 -18.69 11.55 -19.46
CA GLY A 147 -19.65 12.63 -19.33
C GLY A 147 -19.39 13.58 -18.15
N VAL A 148 -20.24 14.61 -18.03
CA VAL A 148 -20.16 15.65 -16.99
C VAL A 148 -20.15 15.07 -15.57
N ALA A 149 -20.87 13.95 -15.34
CA ALA A 149 -20.92 13.29 -14.05
C ALA A 149 -19.53 12.83 -13.55
N THR A 150 -18.70 12.27 -14.42
CA THR A 150 -17.35 11.80 -14.06
C THR A 150 -16.45 12.96 -13.66
N TRP A 151 -16.49 14.05 -14.44
CA TRP A 151 -15.73 15.26 -14.14
C TRP A 151 -16.22 15.96 -12.86
N ALA A 152 -17.53 15.94 -12.60
CA ALA A 152 -18.11 16.44 -11.35
C ALA A 152 -17.69 15.61 -10.14
N MET A 153 -17.69 14.27 -10.25
CA MET A 153 -17.19 13.38 -9.19
C MET A 153 -15.70 13.58 -8.93
N LEU A 154 -14.88 13.74 -9.97
CA LEU A 154 -13.46 14.05 -9.82
C LEU A 154 -13.25 15.36 -9.07
N ALA A 155 -13.97 16.42 -9.47
CA ALA A 155 -13.89 17.73 -8.82
C ALA A 155 -14.34 17.67 -7.36
N LEU A 156 -15.42 16.94 -7.07
CA LEU A 156 -15.91 16.71 -5.71
C LEU A 156 -14.88 15.95 -4.86
N GLY A 157 -14.30 14.89 -5.40
CA GLY A 157 -13.28 14.11 -4.71
C GLY A 157 -12.04 14.94 -4.35
N LEU A 158 -11.55 15.73 -5.30
CA LEU A 158 -10.44 16.66 -5.05
C LEU A 158 -10.82 17.74 -4.02
N ALA A 159 -12.05 18.25 -4.07
CA ALA A 159 -12.55 19.21 -3.08
C ALA A 159 -12.62 18.60 -1.67
N ILE A 160 -12.99 17.33 -1.52
CA ILE A 160 -12.98 16.63 -0.24
C ILE A 160 -11.53 16.41 0.23
N ILE A 161 -10.67 15.87 -0.63
CA ILE A 161 -9.28 15.54 -0.26
C ILE A 161 -8.52 16.77 0.23
N TYR A 162 -8.61 17.90 -0.48
CA TYR A 162 -7.87 19.12 -0.14
C TYR A 162 -8.65 20.08 0.77
N GLY A 163 -9.97 20.19 0.58
CA GLY A 163 -10.80 21.17 1.28
C GLY A 163 -11.12 20.77 2.72
N LEU A 164 -11.35 19.48 3.00
CA LEU A 164 -11.69 19.00 4.34
C LEU A 164 -10.57 19.22 5.38
N PRO A 165 -9.28 18.87 5.12
CA PRO A 165 -8.21 19.13 6.09
C PRO A 165 -7.95 20.64 6.25
N TRP A 166 -8.09 21.42 5.18
CA TRP A 166 -7.98 22.89 5.23
C TRP A 166 -9.08 23.49 6.12
N LEU A 167 -10.33 23.06 5.95
CA LEU A 167 -11.47 23.53 6.75
C LEU A 167 -11.32 23.15 8.23
N GLY A 168 -10.87 21.92 8.52
CA GLY A 168 -10.60 21.46 9.88
C GLY A 168 -9.54 22.30 10.59
N ALA A 169 -8.49 22.72 9.86
CA ALA A 169 -7.46 23.61 10.37
C ALA A 169 -7.99 25.04 10.63
N VAL A 170 -8.79 25.59 9.71
CA VAL A 170 -9.37 26.94 9.82
C VAL A 170 -10.41 27.03 10.96
N LEU A 171 -11.31 26.06 11.05
CA LEU A 171 -12.39 26.04 12.05
C LEU A 171 -11.97 25.50 13.43
N ARG A 172 -10.71 25.06 13.59
CA ARG A 172 -10.19 24.44 14.83
C ARG A 172 -11.06 23.28 15.34
N LEU A 173 -11.59 22.48 14.41
CA LEU A 173 -12.44 21.32 14.71
C LEU A 173 -11.62 20.02 14.60
N PRO A 174 -11.07 19.48 15.71
CA PRO A 174 -10.22 18.29 15.68
C PRO A 174 -10.95 17.01 15.24
N ALA A 175 -12.29 17.02 15.24
CA ALA A 175 -13.09 15.91 14.74
C ALA A 175 -12.97 15.73 13.22
N LEU A 176 -12.80 16.82 12.45
CA LEU A 176 -12.69 16.77 10.99
C LEU A 176 -11.33 16.24 10.52
N SER A 177 -10.30 16.35 11.36
CA SER A 177 -8.95 15.81 11.08
C SER A 177 -8.73 14.41 11.66
N ALA A 178 -9.71 13.84 12.38
CA ALA A 178 -9.60 12.53 12.99
C ALA A 178 -9.59 11.39 11.97
N VAL A 179 -10.29 11.57 10.84
CA VAL A 179 -10.32 10.60 9.73
C VAL A 179 -9.59 11.20 8.53
N PRO A 180 -8.65 10.47 7.91
CA PRO A 180 -7.98 10.89 6.69
C PRO A 180 -8.96 11.29 5.58
N SER A 181 -8.82 12.50 5.02
CA SER A 181 -9.70 12.97 3.94
C SER A 181 -9.74 12.07 2.69
N PRO A 182 -8.65 11.36 2.30
CA PRO A 182 -8.73 10.39 1.22
C PRO A 182 -9.65 9.20 1.53
N LEU A 183 -9.73 8.77 2.80
CA LEU A 183 -10.66 7.70 3.20
C LEU A 183 -12.11 8.13 3.06
N ILE A 184 -12.43 9.37 3.46
CA ILE A 184 -13.77 9.93 3.31
C ILE A 184 -14.14 10.08 1.83
N CYS A 185 -13.18 10.42 0.97
CA CYS A 185 -13.42 10.56 -0.46
C CYS A 185 -13.75 9.23 -1.15
N VAL A 186 -13.23 8.12 -0.63
CA VAL A 186 -13.33 6.80 -1.28
C VAL A 186 -14.57 6.02 -0.82
N VAL A 187 -15.14 6.35 0.35
CA VAL A 187 -16.39 5.78 0.90
C VAL A 187 -17.59 6.59 0.42
#